data_AF-A0A319C951-F1
#
_entry.id   AF-A0A319C951-F1
#
_cell.length_a   1.000
_cell.length_b   1.000
_cell.length_c   1.000
_cell.angle_alpha   90.00
_cell.angle_beta   90.00
_cell.angle_gamma   90.00
#
_symmetry.space_group_name_H-M   'P 1'
#
loop_
_entity.id
_entity.type
_entity.pdbx_description
1 polymer ?
#
loop_
_entity_poly.entity_id
_entity_poly.type
_entity_poly.pdbx_seq_one_letter_code
_entity_poly.pdbx_strand_id
1 'polypeptide(L)'
;MSPADYSFDPSVLHDFYHAEELPPLGSESTSIPHQRQATIALLQPFWNTNILESCRQSRATTNTGFRDARYEYLNLDPLSKAWRQQMMKLPLFARLVFDLTLPPRDTCHSPEIYGDQKIPEKVCCVVETRDTMNLVRSIALTTVMRAKSKVVSFDVVFNQEDGLFVEGIKILKGQLVALSQAKGTAEGNKRKNANAGVEVDG
;
A
#
# COMPACT_ATOMS: atom_id res chain seq x y z
N MET A 1 -15.28 -2.58 -30.74
CA MET A 1 -14.85 -1.53 -29.80
C MET A 1 -13.55 -1.99 -29.18
N SER A 2 -12.46 -1.23 -29.36
CA SER A 2 -11.16 -1.55 -28.77
C SER A 2 -11.23 -1.30 -27.25
N PRO A 3 -10.66 -2.16 -26.39
CA PRO A 3 -10.52 -1.87 -24.96
C PRO A 3 -9.43 -0.81 -24.80
N ALA A 4 -9.75 0.42 -25.22
CA ALA A 4 -8.94 1.57 -24.91
C ALA A 4 -9.03 1.76 -23.40
N ASP A 5 -7.92 1.41 -22.73
CA ASP A 5 -7.44 1.90 -21.45
C ASP A 5 -8.39 2.88 -20.75
N TYR A 6 -9.39 2.37 -20.03
CA TYR A 6 -10.03 3.12 -18.94
C TYR A 6 -9.04 3.17 -17.76
N SER A 7 -7.92 3.85 -18.00
CA SER A 7 -6.98 4.24 -16.95
C SER A 7 -7.46 5.59 -16.44
N PHE A 8 -7.91 5.65 -15.20
CA PHE A 8 -8.10 6.93 -14.53
C PHE A 8 -6.77 7.66 -14.41
N ASP A 9 -6.81 8.99 -14.40
CA ASP A 9 -5.61 9.81 -14.23
C ASP A 9 -5.02 9.61 -12.81
N PRO A 10 -3.78 9.13 -12.66
CA PRO A 10 -3.16 8.97 -11.33
C PRO A 10 -3.00 10.27 -10.54
N SER A 11 -3.14 11.45 -11.17
CA SER A 11 -3.08 12.74 -10.49
C SER A 11 -4.13 12.90 -9.39
N VAL A 12 -5.30 12.26 -9.56
CA VAL A 12 -6.39 12.25 -8.57
C VAL A 12 -6.00 11.61 -7.23
N LEU A 13 -4.91 10.84 -7.21
CA LEU A 13 -4.39 10.22 -5.99
C LEU A 13 -3.63 11.21 -5.10
N HIS A 14 -3.34 12.43 -5.58
CA HIS A 14 -2.64 13.44 -4.79
C HIS A 14 -3.42 13.85 -3.54
N ASP A 15 -4.75 13.89 -3.65
CA ASP A 15 -5.65 14.27 -2.56
C ASP A 15 -5.71 13.21 -1.44
N PHE A 16 -5.23 11.99 -1.71
CA PHE A 16 -5.25 10.85 -0.80
C PHE A 16 -3.88 10.57 -0.17
N TYR A 17 -2.97 11.53 -0.25
CA TYR A 17 -1.66 11.48 0.37
C TYR A 17 -1.41 12.76 1.16
N HIS A 18 -0.87 12.61 2.36
CA HIS A 18 -0.47 13.72 3.22
C HIS A 18 0.99 13.54 3.64
N ALA A 19 1.81 14.57 3.46
CA ALA A 19 3.17 14.59 3.99
C ALA A 19 3.30 15.54 5.16
N GLU A 20 4.08 15.12 6.13
CA GLU A 20 4.39 15.87 7.33
C GLU A 20 5.90 15.79 7.60
N GLU A 21 6.45 16.89 8.11
CA GLU A 21 7.83 16.88 8.59
C GLU A 21 7.85 16.39 10.03
N LEU A 22 8.64 15.35 10.29
CA LEU A 22 8.79 14.85 11.66
C LEU A 22 9.62 15.85 12.47
N PRO A 23 9.22 16.16 13.71
CA PRO A 23 10.02 16.98 14.59
C PRO A 23 11.39 16.34 14.80
N PRO A 24 12.47 17.13 14.89
CA PRO A 24 13.80 16.61 15.15
C PRO A 24 13.81 15.88 16.49
N LEU A 25 14.15 14.59 16.48
CA LEU A 25 14.35 13.81 17.70
C LEU A 25 15.71 14.20 18.32
N GLY A 26 15.70 15.15 19.25
CA GLY A 26 16.82 15.41 20.16
C GLY A 26 17.60 16.71 19.88
N SER A 27 17.72 17.51 20.94
CA SER A 27 18.63 18.64 21.04
C SER A 27 20.08 18.15 21.03
N GLU A 28 20.78 18.34 19.92
CA GLU A 28 22.13 18.94 19.86
C GLU A 28 22.69 18.84 18.43
N SER A 29 23.14 20.00 17.95
CA SER A 29 23.94 20.27 16.75
C SER A 29 24.41 19.08 15.91
N THR A 30 23.63 18.69 14.92
CA THR A 30 24.09 18.46 13.54
C THR A 30 22.84 18.48 12.67
N SER A 31 22.90 19.07 11.48
CA SER A 31 21.75 19.15 10.57
C SER A 31 21.33 17.75 10.11
N ILE A 32 20.57 17.03 10.94
CA ILE A 32 19.92 15.79 10.54
C ILE A 32 18.86 16.21 9.51
N PRO A 33 18.92 15.71 8.27
CA PRO A 33 17.95 16.07 7.26
C PRO A 33 16.55 15.75 7.79
N HIS A 34 15.65 16.74 7.75
CA HIS A 34 14.26 16.62 8.19
C HIS A 34 13.67 15.28 7.70
N GLN A 35 13.34 14.40 8.65
CA GLN A 35 12.75 13.11 8.31
C GLN A 35 11.31 13.38 7.88
N ARG A 36 11.00 13.15 6.61
CA ARG A 36 9.64 13.31 6.09
C ARG A 36 8.86 12.02 6.29
N GLN A 37 7.65 12.17 6.80
CA GLN A 37 6.65 11.11 6.84
C GLN A 37 5.60 11.37 5.77
N ALA A 38 5.04 10.29 5.25
CA ALA A 38 3.81 10.33 4.46
C ALA A 38 2.77 9.34 4.99
N THR A 39 1.51 9.74 4.95
CA THR A 39 0.36 8.85 5.10
C THR A 39 -0.34 8.73 3.75
N ILE A 40 -0.59 7.50 3.32
CA ILE A 40 -1.30 7.18 2.08
C ILE A 40 -2.63 6.53 2.45
N ALA A 41 -3.73 7.20 2.14
CA ALA A 41 -5.07 6.67 2.26
C ALA A 41 -5.37 5.77 1.05
N LEU A 42 -5.02 4.50 1.18
CA LEU A 42 -4.81 3.59 0.05
C LEU A 42 -6.12 3.19 -0.63
N LEU A 43 -7.20 3.02 0.14
CA LEU A 43 -8.52 2.56 -0.32
C LEU A 43 -9.57 3.68 -0.40
N GLN A 44 -9.30 4.86 0.18
CA GLN A 44 -10.15 6.05 0.04
C GLN A 44 -10.42 6.48 -1.42
N PRO A 45 -9.52 6.28 -2.40
CA PRO A 45 -9.78 6.61 -3.80
C PRO A 45 -11.02 5.93 -4.39
N PHE A 46 -11.54 4.87 -3.78
CA PHE A 46 -12.81 4.27 -4.20
C PHE A 46 -14.04 5.16 -4.04
N TRP A 47 -13.92 6.30 -3.33
CA TRP A 47 -14.94 7.35 -3.38
C TRP A 47 -15.12 7.90 -4.81
N ASN A 48 -14.06 7.88 -5.62
CA ASN A 48 -14.12 8.29 -7.01
C ASN A 48 -14.75 7.20 -7.87
N THR A 49 -15.89 7.52 -8.48
CA THR A 49 -16.65 6.59 -9.32
C THR A 49 -15.83 6.04 -10.49
N ASN A 50 -14.95 6.83 -11.10
CA ASN A 50 -14.11 6.35 -12.20
C ASN A 50 -13.10 5.30 -11.73
N ILE A 51 -12.48 5.51 -10.56
CA ILE A 51 -11.54 4.54 -9.97
C ILE A 51 -12.27 3.25 -9.61
N LEU A 52 -13.43 3.38 -8.98
CA LEU A 52 -14.26 2.26 -8.60
C LEU A 52 -14.67 1.44 -9.83
N GLU A 53 -15.23 2.07 -10.86
CA GLU A 53 -15.64 1.39 -12.09
C GLU A 53 -14.46 0.72 -12.82
N SER A 54 -13.27 1.33 -12.83
CA SER A 54 -12.06 0.65 -13.33
C SER A 54 -11.72 -0.62 -12.55
N CYS A 55 -11.98 -0.65 -11.24
CA CYS A 55 -11.69 -1.80 -10.37
C CYS A 55 -12.83 -2.84 -10.34
N ARG A 56 -14.03 -2.49 -10.80
CA ARG A 56 -15.17 -3.41 -11.00
C ARG A 56 -15.01 -4.30 -12.24
N GLN A 57 -14.11 -3.94 -13.15
CA GLN A 57 -13.86 -4.72 -14.36
C GLN A 57 -13.32 -6.11 -14.00
N SER A 58 -14.23 -7.07 -14.13
CA SER A 58 -14.05 -8.50 -13.87
C SER A 58 -12.69 -9.01 -14.31
N ARG A 59 -11.95 -9.68 -13.39
CA ARG A 59 -10.95 -10.67 -13.83
C ARG A 59 -11.68 -11.57 -14.81
N ALA A 60 -11.15 -11.78 -16.01
CA ALA A 60 -11.71 -12.73 -16.96
C ALA A 60 -11.59 -14.17 -16.41
N THR A 61 -12.30 -14.48 -15.34
CA THR A 61 -12.48 -15.81 -14.80
C THR A 61 -13.78 -16.31 -15.38
N THR A 62 -13.61 -17.13 -16.41
CA THR A 62 -14.58 -18.09 -16.90
C THR A 62 -15.33 -18.76 -15.73
N ASN A 63 -16.64 -18.56 -15.71
CA ASN A 63 -17.64 -19.52 -15.22
C ASN A 63 -17.31 -20.31 -13.93
N THR A 64 -17.87 -19.87 -12.81
CA THR A 64 -18.42 -20.77 -11.78
C THR A 64 -19.80 -20.28 -11.33
N GLY A 65 -20.81 -20.55 -12.14
CA GLY A 65 -22.04 -21.23 -11.69
C GLY A 65 -22.85 -20.77 -10.46
N PHE A 66 -22.68 -19.56 -9.91
CA PHE A 66 -23.58 -19.03 -8.88
C PHE A 66 -24.10 -17.65 -9.29
N ARG A 67 -25.25 -17.65 -9.97
CA ARG A 67 -26.10 -16.46 -10.19
C ARG A 67 -26.80 -16.07 -8.90
N ASP A 68 -26.02 -15.72 -7.88
CA ASP A 68 -26.53 -15.18 -6.62
C ASP A 68 -25.53 -14.20 -5.99
N ALA A 69 -24.78 -13.49 -6.85
CA ALA A 69 -23.70 -12.59 -6.43
C ALA A 69 -24.28 -11.29 -5.86
N ARG A 70 -24.79 -11.36 -4.63
CA ARG A 70 -25.06 -10.17 -3.80
C ARG A 70 -23.79 -9.31 -3.62
N TYR A 71 -22.60 -9.81 -3.95
CA TYR A 71 -21.34 -9.12 -3.71
C TYR A 71 -20.47 -9.11 -4.96
N GLU A 72 -19.83 -7.98 -5.22
CA GLU A 72 -18.88 -7.80 -6.32
C GLU A 72 -17.47 -7.60 -5.78
N TYR A 73 -16.57 -8.53 -6.05
CA TYR A 73 -15.16 -8.42 -5.64
C TYR A 73 -14.41 -7.46 -6.56
N LEU A 74 -13.79 -6.44 -5.97
CA LEU A 74 -13.02 -5.43 -6.68
C LEU A 74 -11.63 -5.96 -7.05
N ASN A 75 -11.25 -5.77 -8.30
CA ASN A 75 -9.89 -5.97 -8.76
C ASN A 75 -9.03 -4.75 -8.40
N LEU A 76 -8.06 -4.90 -7.49
CA LEU A 76 -7.20 -3.80 -7.06
C LEU A 76 -6.05 -3.49 -8.03
N ASP A 77 -5.88 -4.24 -9.12
CA ASP A 77 -4.77 -4.03 -10.07
C ASP A 77 -4.70 -2.62 -10.68
N PRO A 78 -5.82 -2.00 -11.12
CA PRO A 78 -5.80 -0.64 -11.63
C PRO A 78 -5.34 0.37 -10.57
N LEU A 79 -5.87 0.25 -9.35
CA LEU A 79 -5.50 1.08 -8.21
C LEU A 79 -4.01 0.88 -7.84
N SER A 80 -3.53 -0.36 -7.87
CA SER A 80 -2.13 -0.72 -7.64
C SER A 80 -1.18 -0.10 -8.64
N LYS A 81 -1.55 -0.12 -9.92
CA LYS A 81 -0.78 0.51 -10.99
C LYS A 81 -0.71 2.02 -10.79
N ALA A 82 -1.85 2.66 -10.52
CA ALA A 82 -1.92 4.11 -10.34
C ALA A 82 -1.12 4.57 -9.12
N TRP A 83 -1.26 3.90 -7.97
CA TRP A 83 -0.45 4.21 -6.79
C TRP A 83 1.03 4.06 -7.04
N ARG A 84 1.49 2.98 -7.69
CA ARG A 84 2.91 2.82 -8.01
C ARG A 84 3.43 3.94 -8.92
N GLN A 85 2.65 4.33 -9.93
CA GLN A 85 3.01 5.45 -10.81
C GLN A 85 3.10 6.77 -10.04
N GLN A 86 2.15 7.03 -9.14
CA GLN A 86 2.16 8.23 -8.31
C GLN A 86 3.34 8.24 -7.34
N MET A 87 3.62 7.11 -6.69
CA MET A 87 4.74 6.97 -5.76
C MET A 87 6.08 7.25 -6.42
N MET A 88 6.26 6.90 -7.70
CA MET A 88 7.49 7.22 -8.44
C MET A 88 7.75 8.71 -8.60
N LYS A 89 6.70 9.54 -8.63
CA LYS A 89 6.77 11.00 -8.73
C LYS A 89 7.01 11.67 -7.38
N LEU A 90 6.59 11.03 -6.29
CA LEU A 90 6.74 11.57 -4.94
C LEU A 90 8.20 11.47 -4.44
N PRO A 91 8.63 12.40 -3.57
CA PRO A 91 9.93 12.30 -2.91
C PRO A 91 10.01 11.04 -2.04
N LEU A 92 11.23 10.70 -1.60
CA LEU A 92 11.43 9.61 -0.66
C LEU A 92 11.06 10.04 0.76
N PHE A 93 10.30 9.20 1.45
CA PHE A 93 9.92 9.38 2.86
C PHE A 93 10.73 8.44 3.74
N ALA A 94 11.09 8.92 4.94
CA ALA A 94 11.74 8.10 5.97
C ALA A 94 10.74 7.18 6.67
N ARG A 95 9.47 7.59 6.72
CA ARG A 95 8.35 6.81 7.26
C ARG A 95 7.16 6.87 6.32
N LEU A 96 6.57 5.71 6.04
CA LEU A 96 5.36 5.60 5.22
C LEU A 96 4.26 4.88 6.00
N VAL A 97 3.14 5.54 6.19
CA VAL A 97 1.95 4.99 6.85
C VAL A 97 0.92 4.64 5.77
N PHE A 98 0.50 3.38 5.74
CA PHE A 98 -0.59 2.93 4.88
C PHE A 98 -1.88 2.96 5.69
N ASP A 99 -2.77 3.88 5.34
CA ASP A 99 -4.13 3.91 5.85
C ASP A 99 -5.05 3.10 4.94
N LEU A 100 -5.58 2.00 5.48
CA LEU A 100 -6.43 1.03 4.80
C LEU A 100 -7.92 1.24 5.11
N THR A 101 -8.28 2.36 5.72
CA THR A 101 -9.67 2.68 6.02
C THR A 101 -10.47 2.81 4.71
N LEU A 102 -11.63 2.16 4.64
CA LEU A 102 -12.54 2.20 3.52
C LEU A 102 -13.29 3.54 3.47
N PRO A 103 -13.74 3.99 2.27
CA PRO A 103 -14.54 5.20 2.17
C PRO A 103 -15.84 5.06 3.00
N PRO A 104 -16.32 6.16 3.62
CA PRO A 104 -17.58 6.18 4.35
C PRO A 104 -18.77 5.63 3.55
N ARG A 105 -19.65 4.90 4.25
CA ARG A 105 -20.78 4.17 3.65
C ARG A 105 -22.02 5.03 3.38
N ASP A 106 -22.09 6.23 3.95
CA ASP A 106 -23.29 7.08 3.94
C ASP A 106 -23.45 7.93 2.67
N THR A 107 -22.79 7.55 1.57
CA THR A 107 -22.85 8.31 0.33
C THR A 107 -23.98 7.82 -0.57
N CYS A 108 -24.97 8.67 -0.83
CA CYS A 108 -26.16 8.34 -1.61
C CYS A 108 -25.89 7.97 -3.10
N HIS A 109 -24.62 8.00 -3.53
CA HIS A 109 -24.24 7.93 -4.95
C HIS A 109 -23.17 6.87 -5.29
N SER A 110 -22.65 6.13 -4.31
CA SER A 110 -21.62 5.11 -4.52
C SER A 110 -22.00 3.80 -3.84
N PRO A 111 -21.74 2.63 -4.45
CA PRO A 111 -22.00 1.36 -3.78
C PRO A 111 -21.11 1.26 -2.55
N GLU A 112 -21.66 0.72 -1.46
CA GLU A 112 -20.91 0.53 -0.23
C GLU A 112 -19.83 -0.53 -0.41
N ILE A 113 -18.67 -0.29 0.21
CA ILE A 113 -17.50 -1.15 0.10
C ILE A 113 -17.20 -1.78 1.46
N TYR A 114 -16.93 -3.09 1.44
CA TYR A 114 -16.64 -3.89 2.62
C TYR A 114 -15.38 -4.73 2.42
N GLY A 115 -14.72 -5.08 3.51
CA GLY A 115 -13.74 -6.15 3.54
C GLY A 115 -14.39 -7.54 3.53
N ASP A 116 -13.58 -8.55 3.26
CA ASP A 116 -13.99 -9.95 3.03
C ASP A 116 -14.40 -10.74 4.30
N GLN A 117 -14.26 -10.19 5.51
CA GLN A 117 -14.59 -10.90 6.76
C GLN A 117 -16.01 -10.65 7.29
N LYS A 118 -16.62 -9.50 6.99
CA LYS A 118 -17.93 -9.09 7.53
C LYS A 118 -18.83 -8.53 6.42
N ILE A 119 -18.98 -9.30 5.34
CA ILE A 119 -19.81 -8.89 4.21
C ILE A 119 -21.29 -8.90 4.65
N PRO A 120 -22.01 -7.77 4.57
CA PRO A 120 -23.41 -7.70 4.95
C PRO A 120 -24.29 -8.45 3.95
N GLU A 121 -25.51 -8.84 4.34
CA GLU A 121 -26.46 -9.52 3.45
C GLU A 121 -27.15 -8.59 2.41
N LYS A 122 -26.42 -7.68 1.77
CA LYS A 122 -26.94 -6.72 0.78
C LYS A 122 -26.01 -6.57 -0.41
N VAL A 123 -26.51 -5.91 -1.46
CA VAL A 123 -25.69 -5.61 -2.65
C VAL A 123 -24.55 -4.68 -2.28
N CYS A 124 -23.29 -5.13 -2.41
CA CYS A 124 -22.12 -4.33 -2.09
C CYS A 124 -20.88 -4.71 -2.89
N CYS A 125 -19.88 -3.84 -2.87
CA CYS A 125 -18.55 -4.13 -3.38
C CYS A 125 -17.66 -4.68 -2.25
N VAL A 126 -16.76 -5.60 -2.58
CA VAL A 126 -15.88 -6.27 -1.61
C VAL A 126 -14.43 -6.12 -2.01
N VAL A 127 -13.59 -5.75 -1.05
CA VAL A 127 -12.14 -5.74 -1.18
C VAL A 127 -11.57 -6.93 -0.43
N GLU A 128 -10.85 -7.81 -1.13
CA GLU A 128 -10.15 -8.91 -0.48
C GLU A 128 -8.99 -8.37 0.36
N THR A 129 -8.85 -8.88 1.59
CA THR A 129 -7.73 -8.54 2.47
C THR A 129 -6.41 -8.95 1.82
N ARG A 130 -6.38 -10.10 1.12
CA ARG A 130 -5.21 -10.57 0.37
C ARG A 130 -4.74 -9.56 -0.66
N ASP A 131 -5.66 -9.02 -1.45
CA ASP A 131 -5.33 -8.10 -2.54
C ASP A 131 -4.86 -6.76 -1.96
N THR A 132 -5.47 -6.31 -0.86
CA THR A 132 -5.02 -5.13 -0.09
C THR A 132 -3.59 -5.32 0.41
N MET A 133 -3.27 -6.48 0.99
CA MET A 133 -1.92 -6.80 1.45
C MET A 133 -0.90 -6.79 0.30
N ASN A 134 -1.28 -7.33 -0.87
CA ASN A 134 -0.41 -7.34 -2.05
C ASN A 134 -0.13 -5.93 -2.56
N LEU A 135 -1.14 -5.05 -2.57
CA LEU A 135 -0.98 -3.63 -2.90
C LEU A 135 0.04 -2.95 -1.98
N VAL A 136 -0.15 -3.07 -0.67
CA VAL A 136 0.77 -2.48 0.34
C VAL A 136 2.19 -2.99 0.16
N ARG A 137 2.38 -4.31 0.05
CA ARG A 137 3.71 -4.92 -0.14
C ARG A 137 4.38 -4.41 -1.40
N SER A 138 3.64 -4.26 -2.49
CA SER A 138 4.18 -3.78 -3.77
C SER A 138 4.73 -2.36 -3.66
N ILE A 139 3.98 -1.45 -3.01
CA ILE A 139 4.41 -0.06 -2.78
C ILE A 139 5.58 -0.01 -1.81
N ALA A 140 5.54 -0.77 -0.71
CA ALA A 140 6.61 -0.81 0.28
C ALA A 140 7.93 -1.32 -0.35
N LEU A 141 7.87 -2.43 -1.10
CA LEU A 141 9.03 -2.98 -1.80
C LEU A 141 9.63 -1.96 -2.78
N THR A 142 8.77 -1.33 -3.59
CA THR A 142 9.18 -0.26 -4.52
C THR A 142 9.88 0.88 -3.78
N THR A 143 9.36 1.28 -2.63
CA THR A 143 9.94 2.36 -1.79
C THR A 143 11.33 1.97 -1.26
N VAL A 144 11.48 0.76 -0.71
CA VAL A 144 12.78 0.24 -0.26
C VAL A 144 13.79 0.16 -1.40
N MET A 145 13.37 -0.24 -2.60
CA MET A 145 14.24 -0.27 -3.77
C MET A 145 14.74 1.14 -4.13
N ARG A 146 13.86 2.15 -4.14
CA ARG A 146 14.21 3.54 -4.46
C ARG A 146 15.06 4.22 -3.38
N ALA A 147 14.94 3.82 -2.12
CA ALA A 147 15.61 4.46 -0.99
C ALA A 147 17.14 4.31 -0.96
N LYS A 148 17.75 3.46 -1.81
CA LYS A 148 19.21 3.30 -1.99
C LYS A 148 20.02 3.38 -0.67
N SER A 149 19.67 2.54 0.30
CA SER A 149 20.30 2.40 1.63
C SER A 149 19.88 3.42 2.71
N LYS A 150 18.90 4.30 2.44
CA LYS A 150 18.20 5.03 3.50
C LYS A 150 17.23 4.11 4.24
N VAL A 151 17.18 4.25 5.56
CA VAL A 151 16.20 3.55 6.40
C VAL A 151 14.81 4.08 6.07
N VAL A 152 13.92 3.16 5.73
CA VAL A 152 12.50 3.42 5.53
C VAL A 152 11.72 2.56 6.50
N SER A 153 10.91 3.19 7.33
CA SER A 153 9.96 2.53 8.21
C SER A 153 8.56 2.54 7.61
N PHE A 154 7.76 1.53 7.97
CA PHE A 154 6.42 1.33 7.45
C PHE A 154 5.45 1.08 8.59
N ASP A 155 4.26 1.66 8.50
CA ASP A 155 3.16 1.43 9.44
C ASP A 155 1.84 1.21 8.71
N VAL A 156 0.87 0.62 9.40
CA VAL A 156 -0.47 0.34 8.86
C VAL A 156 -1.54 0.76 9.86
N VAL A 157 -2.48 1.57 9.39
CA VAL A 157 -3.72 1.97 10.08
C VAL A 157 -4.89 1.35 9.33
N PHE A 158 -5.89 0.86 10.06
CA PHE A 158 -7.12 0.33 9.48
C PHE A 158 -8.25 0.41 10.51
N ASN A 159 -9.49 0.49 10.04
CA ASN A 159 -10.68 0.37 10.87
C ASN A 159 -11.17 -1.08 10.88
N GLN A 160 -11.33 -1.68 12.05
CA GLN A 160 -11.79 -3.08 12.17
C GLN A 160 -13.25 -3.25 11.71
N GLU A 161 -14.06 -2.20 11.79
CA GLU A 161 -15.44 -2.22 11.32
C GLU A 161 -15.57 -2.22 9.80
N ASP A 162 -14.48 -1.97 9.08
CA ASP A 162 -14.44 -2.07 7.61
C ASP A 162 -14.48 -3.52 7.13
N GLY A 163 -14.28 -4.50 8.01
CA GLY A 163 -14.39 -5.92 7.67
C GLY A 163 -13.14 -6.52 7.04
N LEU A 164 -11.99 -5.84 7.11
CA LEU A 164 -10.69 -6.43 6.76
C LEU A 164 -10.26 -7.50 7.78
N PHE A 165 -9.64 -8.57 7.29
CA PHE A 165 -9.20 -9.69 8.12
C PHE A 165 -8.04 -9.29 9.04
N VAL A 166 -8.35 -9.08 10.32
CA VAL A 166 -7.43 -8.54 11.34
C VAL A 166 -6.11 -9.30 11.42
N GLU A 167 -6.15 -10.64 11.38
CA GLU A 167 -4.93 -11.45 11.47
C GLU A 167 -4.07 -11.30 10.21
N GLY A 168 -4.69 -11.14 9.03
CA GLY A 168 -4.00 -10.78 7.80
C GLY A 168 -3.26 -9.45 7.92
N ILE A 169 -3.86 -8.44 8.54
CA ILE A 169 -3.22 -7.14 8.77
C ILE A 169 -2.06 -7.24 9.78
N LYS A 170 -2.16 -8.07 10.82
CA LYS A 170 -1.01 -8.33 11.72
C LYS A 170 0.16 -8.98 10.99
N ILE A 171 -0.12 -9.97 10.14
CA ILE A 171 0.89 -10.60 9.28
C ILE A 171 1.55 -9.56 8.37
N LEU A 172 0.75 -8.67 7.77
CA LEU A 172 1.25 -7.58 6.93
C LEU A 172 2.21 -6.67 7.70
N LYS A 173 1.85 -6.24 8.91
CA LYS A 173 2.73 -5.43 9.77
C LYS A 173 4.08 -6.11 10.03
N GLY A 174 4.06 -7.40 10.38
CA GLY A 174 5.30 -8.17 10.58
C GLY A 174 6.19 -8.23 9.32
N GLN A 175 5.57 -8.42 8.15
CA GLN A 175 6.30 -8.43 6.88
C GLN A 175 6.91 -7.08 6.53
N LEU A 176 6.21 -5.98 6.82
CA LEU A 176 6.71 -4.62 6.60
C LEU A 176 7.89 -4.30 7.52
N VAL A 177 7.86 -4.75 8.77
CA VAL A 177 9.00 -4.67 9.69
C VAL A 177 10.19 -5.45 9.14
N ALA A 178 10.00 -6.71 8.74
CA ALA A 178 11.06 -7.51 8.14
C ALA A 178 11.66 -6.85 6.88
N LEU A 179 10.81 -6.25 6.03
CA LEU A 179 11.23 -5.55 4.82
C LEU A 179 12.08 -4.30 5.14
N SER A 180 11.75 -3.55 6.20
CA SER A 180 12.54 -2.40 6.66
C SER A 180 13.95 -2.80 7.14
N GLN A 181 14.10 -4.04 7.65
CA GLN A 181 15.34 -4.55 8.22
C GLN A 181 16.22 -5.30 7.21
N ALA A 182 15.63 -5.89 6.16
CA ALA A 182 16.31 -6.78 5.21
C ALA A 182 17.50 -6.15 4.44
N LYS A 183 17.59 -4.81 4.36
CA LYS A 183 18.75 -4.13 3.75
C LYS A 183 19.91 -3.83 4.70
N GLY A 184 19.69 -3.85 6.02
CA GLY A 184 20.77 -3.71 7.00
C GLY A 184 21.69 -4.94 7.06
N THR A 185 21.14 -6.12 6.77
CA THR A 185 21.87 -7.40 6.84
C THR A 185 22.70 -7.69 5.58
N ALA A 186 22.28 -7.23 4.40
CA ALA A 186 23.03 -7.41 3.15
C ALA A 186 24.35 -6.60 3.12
N GLU A 187 24.35 -5.37 3.67
CA GLU A 187 25.58 -4.56 3.81
C GLU A 187 26.46 -5.03 4.97
N GLY A 188 25.87 -5.51 6.09
CA GLY A 188 26.62 -6.11 7.20
C GLY A 188 27.39 -7.37 6.79
N ASN A 189 26.79 -8.23 5.96
CA ASN A 189 27.45 -9.42 5.44
C ASN A 189 28.51 -9.11 4.36
N LYS A 190 28.33 -8.04 3.56
CA LYS A 190 29.38 -7.56 2.64
C LYS A 190 30.61 -7.02 3.39
N ARG A 191 30.41 -6.29 4.49
CA ARG A 191 31.52 -5.76 5.31
C ARG A 191 32.27 -6.85 6.08
N LYS A 192 31.56 -7.87 6.59
CA LYS A 192 32.22 -9.05 7.21
C LYS A 192 33.06 -9.84 6.22
N ASN A 193 32.59 -10.00 4.98
CA ASN A 193 33.34 -10.74 3.96
C ASN A 193 34.50 -9.95 3.35
N ALA A 194 34.47 -8.62 3.38
CA ALA A 194 35.60 -7.78 2.95
C ALA A 194 36.74 -7.75 3.98
N ASN A 195 36.44 -7.90 5.27
CA ASN A 195 37.43 -7.91 6.34
C ASN A 195 38.08 -9.28 6.60
N ALA A 196 37.56 -10.35 5.98
CA ALA A 196 38.10 -11.71 6.11
C ALA A 196 39.16 -12.04 5.03
N GLY A 197 39.51 -11.08 4.16
CA GLY A 197 40.40 -11.29 3.01
C GLY A 197 41.75 -10.56 3.06
N VAL A 198 42.16 -10.03 4.22
CA VAL A 198 43.51 -9.45 4.39
C VAL A 198 44.28 -10.32 5.38
N GLU A 199 44.70 -11.49 4.91
CA GLU A 199 45.88 -12.17 5.44
C GLU A 199 47.08 -11.55 4.72
N VAL A 200 47.86 -10.77 5.47
CA VAL A 200 49.17 -10.29 5.03
C VAL A 200 50.15 -11.40 5.34
N ASP A 201 50.59 -12.13 4.31
CA ASP A 201 51.78 -12.96 4.41
C ASP A 201 52.98 -12.17 3.92
N GLY A 202 53.99 -12.09 4.79
CA GLY A 202 55.30 -11.48 4.54
C GLY A 202 56.34 -12.51 4.10
#